data_AF-A0A8J8FM46-F1
#
_entry.id   AF-A0A8J8FM46-F1
#
_cell.length_a   1.000
_cell.length_b   1.000
_cell.length_c   1.000
_cell.angle_alpha   90.00
_cell.angle_beta   90.00
_cell.angle_gamma   90.00
#
_symmetry.space_group_name_H-M   'P 1'
#
loop_
_entity.id
_entity.type
_entity.pdbx_description
1 polymer ?
#
loop_
_entity_poly.entity_id
_entity_poly.type
_entity_poly.pdbx_seq_one_letter_code
_entity_poly.pdbx_strand_id
1 'polypeptide(L)'
;MRAKINQDLVFKQFVDSDKLQAIITLEANKRSRDTCQSKGLPTTALTLRLIRVELNNNEVEVLITNLIDEQIFPAKGFKALYHQRWGLKKTVND
;
A
#
# COMPACT_ATOMS: atom_id res chain seq x y z
N MET A 1 -1.34 5.94 0.82
CA MET A 1 -0.91 5.66 2.22
C MET A 1 0.18 4.60 2.20
N ARG A 2 0.96 4.42 3.27
CA ARG A 2 1.93 3.32 3.39
C ARG A 2 1.32 2.18 4.19
N ALA A 3 1.40 0.95 3.70
CA ALA A 3 0.96 -0.24 4.42
C ALA A 3 2.01 -0.65 5.46
N LYS A 4 1.58 -1.17 6.61
CA LYS A 4 2.48 -1.93 7.49
C LYS A 4 2.44 -3.39 7.05
N ILE A 5 3.53 -3.89 6.47
CA ILE A 5 3.58 -5.22 5.85
C ILE A 5 3.14 -6.33 6.83
N ASN A 6 3.54 -6.25 8.10
CA ASN A 6 3.22 -7.25 9.11
C ASN A 6 1.82 -7.11 9.75
N GLN A 7 1.01 -6.16 9.31
CA GLN A 7 -0.31 -5.91 9.89
C GLN A 7 -1.41 -6.77 9.28
N ASP A 8 -1.21 -7.26 8.05
CA ASP A 8 -2.19 -8.08 7.34
C ASP A 8 -1.50 -9.12 6.45
N LEU A 9 -2.08 -10.32 6.37
CA LEU A 9 -1.58 -11.42 5.54
C LEU A 9 -1.55 -11.01 4.05
N VAL A 10 -2.51 -10.19 3.60
CA VAL A 10 -2.58 -9.74 2.20
C VAL A 10 -1.35 -8.91 1.82
N PHE A 11 -0.87 -8.03 2.70
CA PHE A 11 0.32 -7.22 2.42
C PHE A 11 1.59 -8.06 2.43
N LYS A 12 1.68 -9.02 3.35
CA LYS A 12 2.81 -9.96 3.39
C LYS A 12 2.87 -10.80 2.11
N GLN A 13 1.76 -11.42 1.73
CA GLN A 13 1.66 -12.22 0.50
C GLN A 13 1.99 -11.40 -0.74
N PHE A 14 1.56 -10.13 -0.79
CA PHE A 14 1.91 -9.23 -1.88
C PHE A 14 3.42 -9.00 -1.97
N VAL A 15 4.09 -8.71 -0.86
CA VAL A 15 5.56 -8.51 -0.83
C VAL A 15 6.29 -9.79 -1.22
N ASP A 16 5.85 -10.94 -0.70
CA ASP A 16 6.45 -12.26 -0.99
C ASP A 16 6.25 -12.67 -2.46
N SER A 17 5.25 -12.11 -3.16
CA SER A 17 4.97 -12.42 -4.57
C SER A 17 5.93 -11.75 -5.56
N ASP A 18 6.77 -10.82 -5.11
CA ASP A 18 7.71 -10.04 -5.93
C ASP A 18 7.05 -9.20 -7.05
N LYS A 19 5.72 -9.10 -7.05
CA LYS A 19 4.97 -8.29 -8.03
C LYS A 19 5.20 -6.80 -7.77
N LEU A 20 5.34 -6.03 -8.84
CA LEU A 20 5.43 -4.57 -8.78
C LEU A 20 4.14 -3.93 -8.24
N GLN A 21 2.99 -4.54 -8.50
CA GLN A 21 1.68 -4.04 -8.11
C GLN A 21 0.62 -5.14 -8.06
N ALA A 22 -0.47 -4.90 -7.34
CA ALA A 22 -1.65 -5.76 -7.32
C ALA A 22 -2.90 -4.95 -6.98
N ILE A 23 -4.03 -5.27 -7.61
CA ILE A 23 -5.34 -4.79 -7.18
C ILE A 23 -5.91 -5.82 -6.21
N ILE A 24 -6.35 -5.35 -5.05
CA ILE A 24 -6.93 -6.17 -3.98
C ILE A 24 -8.30 -5.63 -3.60
N THR A 25 -9.09 -6.51 -2.97
CA THR A 25 -10.31 -6.14 -2.28
C THR A 25 -10.08 -6.29 -0.77
N LEU A 26 -10.22 -5.20 -0.03
CA LEU A 26 -10.07 -5.18 1.42
C LEU A 26 -11.45 -5.22 2.08
N GLU A 27 -11.70 -6.30 2.80
CA GLU A 27 -12.91 -6.50 3.59
C GLU A 27 -12.73 -5.96 5.01
N ALA A 28 -13.76 -5.30 5.54
CA ALA A 28 -13.75 -4.87 6.93
C ALA A 28 -13.84 -6.09 7.86
N ASN A 29 -12.78 -6.34 8.65
CA ASN A 29 -12.83 -7.32 9.72
C ASN A 29 -13.81 -6.89 10.82
N LYS A 30 -14.17 -7.81 11.74
CA LYS A 30 -15.18 -7.56 12.78
C LYS A 30 -14.96 -6.25 13.53
N ARG A 31 -13.73 -6.03 14.04
CA ARG A 31 -13.37 -4.80 14.78
C ARG A 31 -13.56 -3.53 13.94
N SER A 32 -13.17 -3.59 12.67
CA SER A 32 -13.30 -2.47 11.74
C SER A 32 -14.76 -2.21 11.40
N ARG A 33 -15.58 -3.26 11.23
CA ARG A 33 -17.03 -3.13 11.03
C ARG A 33 -17.72 -2.47 12.22
N ASP A 34 -17.44 -2.92 13.44
CA ASP A 34 -18.01 -2.34 14.66
C ASP A 34 -17.63 -0.85 14.78
N THR A 35 -16.38 -0.52 14.46
CA THR A 35 -15.89 0.87 14.45
C THR A 35 -16.55 1.72 13.37
N CYS A 36 -16.74 1.18 12.17
CA CYS A 36 -17.42 1.89 11.08
C CYS A 36 -18.89 2.12 11.42
N GLN A 37 -19.60 1.10 11.89
CA GLN A 37 -21.01 1.17 12.25
C GLN A 37 -21.28 2.17 13.38
N SER A 38 -20.46 2.15 14.44
CA SER A 38 -20.57 3.15 15.54
C SER A 38 -20.34 4.59 15.08
N LYS A 39 -19.67 4.79 13.94
CA LYS A 39 -19.41 6.10 13.33
C LYS A 39 -20.34 6.42 12.15
N GLY A 40 -21.31 5.57 11.82
CA GLY A 40 -22.18 5.74 10.66
C GLY A 40 -21.44 5.64 9.31
N LEU A 41 -20.28 4.98 9.27
CA LEU A 41 -19.46 4.80 8.07
C LEU A 41 -19.82 3.49 7.35
N PRO A 42 -19.69 3.44 6.01
CA PRO A 42 -19.94 2.23 5.25
C PRO A 42 -18.92 1.14 5.59
N THR A 43 -19.37 -0.12 5.55
CA THR A 43 -18.55 -1.32 5.73
C THR A 43 -18.35 -2.09 4.42
N THR A 44 -18.68 -1.47 3.28
CA THR A 44 -18.50 -2.06 1.96
C THR A 44 -17.02 -2.32 1.69
N ALA A 45 -16.74 -3.42 1.00
CA ALA A 45 -15.41 -3.78 0.57
C ALA A 45 -14.75 -2.64 -0.24
N LEU A 46 -13.45 -2.44 -0.03
CA LEU A 46 -12.68 -1.41 -0.74
C LEU A 46 -11.78 -2.05 -1.78
N THR A 47 -11.93 -1.66 -3.04
CA THR A 47 -10.95 -1.98 -4.08
C THR A 47 -9.78 -1.02 -3.99
N LEU A 48 -8.59 -1.56 -3.78
CA LEU A 48 -7.36 -0.80 -3.57
C LEU A 48 -6.25 -1.40 -4.44
N ARG A 49 -5.29 -0.56 -4.81
CA ARG A 49 -4.08 -0.97 -5.51
C ARG A 49 -2.89 -0.87 -4.56
N LEU A 50 -2.16 -1.97 -4.47
CA LEU A 50 -0.87 -2.07 -3.81
C LEU A 50 0.22 -1.84 -4.83
N ILE A 51 1.23 -1.07 -4.44
CA ILE A 51 2.40 -0.78 -5.27
C ILE A 51 3.64 -1.02 -4.44
N ARG A 52 4.51 -1.89 -4.96
CA ARG A 52 5.81 -2.18 -4.37
C ARG A 52 6.77 -1.04 -4.70
N VAL A 53 7.43 -0.50 -3.69
CA VAL A 53 8.50 0.49 -3.84
C VAL A 53 9.76 -0.08 -3.22
N GLU A 54 10.71 -0.45 -4.07
CA GLU A 54 12.04 -0.86 -3.64
C GLU A 54 12.88 0.36 -3.30
N LEU A 55 13.38 0.39 -2.08
CA LEU A 55 14.27 1.41 -1.55
C LEU A 55 15.72 0.91 -1.55
N ASN A 56 16.63 1.75 -1.06
CA ASN A 56 18.02 1.37 -0.86
C ASN A 56 18.10 0.23 0.17
N ASN A 57 19.19 -0.54 0.15
CA ASN A 57 19.46 -1.65 1.08
C ASN A 57 18.43 -2.80 1.03
N ASN A 58 17.78 -3.02 -0.13
CA ASN A 58 16.75 -4.05 -0.35
C ASN A 58 15.52 -3.90 0.56
N GLU A 59 15.28 -2.73 1.16
CA GLU A 59 14.03 -2.46 1.86
C GLU A 59 12.88 -2.34 0.87
N VAL A 60 11.75 -2.98 1.19
CA VAL A 60 10.52 -2.90 0.40
C VAL A 60 9.48 -2.13 1.20
N GLU A 61 8.91 -1.10 0.58
CA GLU A 61 7.73 -0.41 1.08
C GLU A 61 6.52 -0.70 0.19
N VAL A 62 5.34 -0.75 0.81
CA VAL A 62 4.08 -0.98 0.09
C VAL A 62 3.22 0.28 0.19
N LEU A 63 2.91 0.86 -0.97
CA LEU A 63 1.96 1.96 -1.08
C LEU A 63 0.56 1.43 -1.40
N ILE A 64 -0.42 2.00 -0.71
CA ILE A 64 -1.86 1.77 -0.93
C ILE A 64 -2.45 3.01 -1.61
N THR A 65 -3.16 2.81 -2.71
CA THR A 65 -3.87 3.86 -3.45
C THR A 65 -5.20 3.36 -4.01
N ASN A 66 -6.13 4.26 -4.29
CA ASN A 66 -7.37 3.98 -5.04
C ASN A 66 -7.25 4.34 -6.54
N LEU A 67 -6.05 4.70 -7.01
CA LEU A 67 -5.76 4.94 -8.43
C LEU A 67 -5.60 3.60 -9.16
N ILE A 68 -6.74 2.99 -9.51
CA ILE A 68 -6.80 1.62 -10.07
C ILE A 68 -6.40 1.56 -11.55
N ASP A 69 -6.62 2.64 -12.32
CA ASP A 69 -6.26 2.67 -13.74
C ASP A 69 -4.72 2.68 -13.92
N GLU A 70 -4.19 1.56 -14.38
CA GLU A 70 -2.75 1.37 -14.52
C GLU A 70 -2.16 2.08 -15.75
N GLN A 71 -2.99 2.42 -16.74
CA GLN A 71 -2.57 3.15 -17.93
C GLN A 71 -2.42 4.63 -17.62
N ILE A 72 -3.40 5.21 -16.92
CA ILE A 72 -3.36 6.62 -16.49
C ILE A 72 -2.34 6.81 -15.36
N PHE A 73 -2.19 5.83 -14.46
CA PHE A 73 -1.29 5.90 -13.32
C PHE A 73 -0.31 4.72 -13.30
N PRO A 74 0.79 4.76 -14.07
CA PRO A 74 1.76 3.67 -14.11
C PRO A 74 2.49 3.47 -12.77
N ALA A 75 2.63 2.22 -12.32
CA ALA A 75 3.28 1.88 -11.05
C ALA A 75 4.72 2.42 -10.94
N LYS A 76 5.46 2.47 -12.05
CA LYS A 76 6.83 2.98 -12.12
C LYS A 76 6.97 4.43 -11.62
N GLY A 77 5.94 5.26 -11.75
CA GLY A 77 5.95 6.65 -11.28
C GLY A 77 5.84 6.80 -9.76
N PHE A 78 5.35 5.77 -9.05
CA PHE A 78 5.06 5.88 -7.62
C PHE A 78 6.30 5.88 -6.74
N LYS A 79 7.45 5.37 -7.22
CA LYS A 79 8.73 5.50 -6.49
C LYS A 79 9.12 6.97 -6.34
N ALA A 80 8.96 7.79 -7.37
CA ALA A 80 9.22 9.22 -7.28
C ALA A 80 8.26 9.90 -6.29
N LEU A 81 6.97 9.55 -6.33
CA LEU A 81 5.96 10.06 -5.39
C LEU A 81 6.25 9.67 -3.94
N TYR A 82 6.76 8.44 -3.71
CA TYR A 82 7.22 8.00 -2.39
C TYR A 82 8.30 8.95 -1.86
N HIS A 83 9.35 9.21 -2.65
CA HIS A 83 10.45 10.08 -2.26
C HIS A 83 10.02 11.53 -2.02
N GLN A 84 9.08 12.05 -2.82
CA GLN A 84 8.53 13.39 -2.60
C GLN A 84 7.76 13.49 -1.28
N ARG A 85 7.00 12.44 -0.93
CA ARG A 85 6.10 12.48 0.23
C ARG A 85 6.77 12.11 1.56
N TRP A 86 7.77 11.24 1.53
CA TRP A 86 8.48 10.80 2.74
C TRP A 86 9.93 11.30 2.82
N GLY A 87 10.39 12.05 1.82
CA GLY A 87 11.75 12.58 1.77
C GLY A 87 12.80 11.48 1.64
N LEU A 88 14.03 11.90 1.33
CA LEU A 88 15.19 11.02 1.42
C LEU A 88 15.39 10.61 2.88
N LYS A 89 15.02 9.37 3.22
CA LYS A 89 15.68 8.65 4.30
C LYS A 89 17.12 8.46 3.82
N LYS A 90 17.97 9.49 4.02
CA LYS A 90 19.37 9.46 3.63
C LYS A 90 20.04 8.37 4.46
N THR A 91 20.33 7.23 3.84
CA THR A 91 21.52 6.48 4.25
C THR A 91 22.69 7.30 3.70
N VAL A 92 23.24 8.19 4.52
CA VAL A 92 24.63 8.61 4.34
C VAL A 92 25.44 7.35 4.61
N ASN A 93 25.94 6.73 3.55
CA ASN A 93 27.08 5.82 3.66
C ASN A 93 28.31 6.73 3.68
N ASP A 94 28.97 6.81 4.84
CA ASP A 94 30.43 6.94 4.89
C ASP A 94 31.00 5.52 5.03
#